data_AF-A0A519KUY6-F1
#
_entry.id   AF-A0A519KUY6-F1
#
_cell.length_a   1.000
_cell.length_b   1.000
_cell.length_c   1.000
_cell.angle_alpha   90.00
_cell.angle_beta   90.00
_cell.angle_gamma   90.00
#
_symmetry.space_group_name_H-M   'P 1'
#
loop_
_entity.id
_entity.type
_entity.pdbx_description
1 polymer ?
#
loop_
_entity_poly.entity_id
_entity_poly.type
_entity_poly.pdbx_seq_one_letter_code
_entity_poly.pdbx_strand_id
1 'polypeptide(L)' 'MADANHAPVSVAPQGAGTATMNMIQALNSALDIKMAEDPNVLSFGEDTGYFGGVFRVTDKLQAKHGMTRSFD' A
#
# COMPACT_ATOMS: atom_id res chain seq x y z
N MET A 1 5.19 28.75 -5.39
CA MET A 1 4.12 27.98 -4.73
C MET A 1 3.48 27.11 -5.80
N ALA A 2 3.68 25.80 -5.74
CA ALA A 2 3.03 24.88 -6.67
C ALA A 2 1.55 24.77 -6.29
N ASP A 3 0.66 25.00 -7.25
CA ASP A 3 -0.79 24.91 -7.09
C ASP A 3 -1.19 23.46 -6.75
N ALA A 4 -1.76 23.26 -5.57
CA ALA A 4 -2.19 21.95 -5.07
C ALA A 4 -3.39 21.36 -5.85
N ASN A 5 -3.96 22.09 -6.81
CA ASN A 5 -5.14 21.68 -7.56
C ASN A 5 -4.85 21.02 -8.93
N HIS A 6 -3.58 20.78 -9.28
CA HIS A 6 -3.21 20.10 -10.54
C HIS A 6 -2.88 18.60 -10.39
N ALA A 7 -3.47 17.93 -9.39
CA ALA A 7 -3.36 16.47 -9.34
C ALA A 7 -4.15 15.87 -10.54
N PRO A 8 -3.54 15.01 -11.37
CA PRO A 8 -4.25 14.37 -12.47
C PRO A 8 -5.44 13.57 -11.91
N VAL A 9 -6.63 13.80 -12.49
CA VAL A 9 -7.84 13.08 -12.10
C VAL A 9 -7.62 11.60 -12.41
N SER A 10 -7.61 10.76 -11.38
CA SER A 10 -7.42 9.31 -11.52
C SER A 10 -8.65 8.71 -12.23
N VAL A 11 -8.60 8.63 -13.55
CA VAL A 11 -9.62 7.98 -14.37
C VAL A 11 -9.37 6.48 -14.40
N ALA A 12 -10.06 5.73 -13.52
CA ALA A 12 -9.98 4.27 -13.51
C ALA A 12 -10.57 3.70 -14.82
N PRO A 13 -10.00 2.63 -15.40
CA PRO A 13 -10.65 1.93 -16.50
C PRO A 13 -12.00 1.39 -16.01
N GLN A 14 -13.11 1.74 -16.65
CA GLN A 14 -14.38 1.05 -16.41
C GLN A 14 -14.39 -0.27 -17.18
N GLY A 15 -13.75 -1.29 -16.60
CA GLY A 15 -13.84 -2.69 -17.04
C GLY A 15 -14.15 -3.59 -15.85
N ALA A 16 -14.80 -4.74 -16.10
CA ALA A 16 -15.25 -5.69 -15.07
C ALA A 16 -14.12 -6.40 -14.27
N GLY A 17 -12.89 -5.88 -14.30
CA GLY A 17 -11.70 -6.45 -13.65
C GLY A 17 -10.83 -5.45 -12.88
N THR A 18 -11.26 -4.20 -12.69
CA THR A 18 -10.48 -3.19 -11.96
C THR A 18 -11.30 -2.60 -10.81
N ALA A 19 -10.71 -2.56 -9.61
CA ALA A 19 -11.31 -1.90 -8.45
C ALA A 19 -10.86 -0.44 -8.37
N THR A 20 -11.78 0.48 -8.08
CA THR A 20 -11.43 1.87 -7.78
C THR A 20 -10.72 1.92 -6.43
N MET A 21 -9.48 2.40 -6.42
CA MET A 21 -8.64 2.55 -5.24
C MET A 21 -8.11 4.00 -5.16
N ASN A 22 -8.02 4.53 -3.95
CA ASN A 22 -7.18 5.72 -3.72
C ASN A 22 -5.69 5.33 -3.76
N MET A 23 -4.80 6.32 -3.78
CA MET A 23 -3.36 6.06 -3.87
C MET A 23 -2.81 5.19 -2.73
N ILE A 24 -3.29 5.38 -1.50
CA ILE A 24 -2.86 4.59 -0.33
C ILE A 24 -3.27 3.12 -0.50
N GLN A 25 -4.51 2.88 -0.93
CA GLN A 25 -5.03 1.54 -1.19
C GLN A 25 -4.29 0.86 -2.35
N ALA A 26 -3.98 1.60 -3.43
CA ALA A 26 -3.24 1.07 -4.55
C ALA A 26 -1.81 0.64 -4.17
N LEU A 27 -1.11 1.46 -3.36
CA LEU A 27 0.21 1.13 -2.84
C LEU A 27 0.16 -0.08 -1.89
N ASN A 28 -0.79 -0.10 -0.96
CA ASN A 28 -1.00 -1.24 -0.06
C ASN A 28 -1.28 -2.54 -0.84
N SER A 29 -2.16 -2.48 -1.85
CA SER A 29 -2.48 -3.62 -2.70
C SER A 29 -1.27 -4.12 -3.49
N ALA A 30 -0.43 -3.22 -3.99
CA ALA A 30 0.79 -3.61 -4.70
C ALA A 30 1.79 -4.32 -3.78
N LEU A 31 1.97 -3.81 -2.55
CA LEU A 31 2.80 -4.43 -1.53
C LEU A 31 2.26 -5.80 -1.14
N ASP A 32 0.95 -5.90 -0.89
CA ASP A 32 0.30 -7.15 -0.49
C ASP A 32 0.47 -8.25 -1.53
N ILE A 33 0.26 -7.92 -2.82
CA ILE A 33 0.47 -8.85 -3.94
C ILE A 33 1.92 -9.33 -3.96
N LYS A 34 2.89 -8.42 -3.87
CA LYS A 34 4.31 -8.80 -3.92
C LYS A 34 4.77 -9.59 -2.72
N MET A 35 4.29 -9.28 -1.53
CA MET A 35 4.59 -10.05 -0.33
C MET A 35 3.95 -11.45 -0.35
N ALA A 36 2.82 -11.62 -1.04
CA ALA A 36 2.18 -12.92 -1.23
C ALA A 36 2.89 -13.77 -2.30
N GLU A 37 3.38 -13.16 -3.38
CA GLU A 37 4.07 -13.84 -4.48
C GLU A 37 5.48 -14.33 -4.12
N ASP A 38 6.24 -13.53 -3.35
CA ASP A 38 7.65 -13.82 -3.04
C ASP A 38 7.92 -13.75 -1.54
N PRO A 39 8.35 -14.87 -0.90
CA PRO A 39 8.65 -14.89 0.53
C PRO A 39 9.82 -13.97 0.94
N ASN A 40 10.68 -13.56 0.00
CA ASN A 40 11.85 -12.70 0.26
C ASN A 40 11.52 -11.21 0.30
N VAL A 41 10.30 -10.81 -0.07
CA VAL A 41 9.87 -9.41 0.03
C VAL A 41 9.57 -9.07 1.48
N LEU A 42 10.16 -7.98 1.96
CA LEU A 42 9.97 -7.43 3.31
C LEU A 42 9.52 -5.98 3.22
N SER A 43 8.75 -5.53 4.20
CA SER A 43 8.38 -4.12 4.41
C SER A 43 8.90 -3.68 5.76
N PHE A 44 9.67 -2.60 5.81
CA PHE A 44 10.21 -2.11 7.07
C PHE A 44 10.46 -0.61 7.08
N GLY A 45 10.50 -0.03 8.28
CA GLY A 45 10.71 1.40 8.53
C GLY A 45 9.88 1.92 9.71
N GLU A 46 10.09 3.18 10.09
CA GLU A 46 9.43 3.81 11.24
C GLU A 46 7.90 3.80 11.12
N ASP A 47 7.24 3.32 12.18
CA ASP A 47 5.78 3.15 12.30
C ASP A 47 5.13 2.24 11.23
N THR A 48 5.89 1.54 10.40
CA THR A 48 5.35 0.76 9.28
C THR A 48 4.82 -0.64 9.66
N GLY A 49 5.19 -1.15 10.85
CA GLY A 49 4.75 -2.44 11.38
C GLY A 49 3.29 -2.43 11.83
N TYR A 50 3.06 -2.49 13.14
CA TYR A 50 1.72 -2.65 13.72
C TYR A 50 0.79 -1.48 13.40
N PHE A 51 1.33 -0.27 13.34
CA PHE A 51 0.56 0.95 13.08
C PHE A 51 0.15 1.11 11.60
N GLY A 52 0.91 0.52 10.67
CA GLY A 52 0.65 0.58 9.23
C GLY A 52 1.19 1.83 8.51
N GLY A 53 2.07 2.58 9.17
CA GLY A 53 2.69 3.81 8.70
C GLY A 53 1.81 5.05 8.92
N VAL A 54 2.44 6.22 8.99
CA VAL A 54 1.77 7.52 9.25
C VAL A 54 0.65 7.83 8.24
N PHE A 55 0.80 7.35 7.00
CA PHE A 55 -0.18 7.49 5.91
C PHE A 55 -0.99 6.21 5.65
N ARG A 56 -0.85 5.17 6.48
CA ARG A 56 -1.56 3.88 6.36
C ARG A 56 -1.29 3.05 5.11
N VAL A 57 -0.12 3.21 4.50
CA VAL A 57 0.26 2.44 3.30
C VAL A 57 0.51 0.96 3.62
N THR A 58 1.02 0.63 4.79
CA THR A 58 1.35 -0.76 5.18
C THR A 58 0.32 -1.35 6.15
N ASP A 59 -0.85 -0.72 6.28
CA ASP A 59 -1.91 -1.18 7.18
C ASP A 59 -2.23 -2.67 6.94
N LYS A 60 -2.31 -3.43 8.05
CA LYS A 60 -2.59 -4.87 8.11
C LYS A 60 -1.57 -5.81 7.45
N LEU A 61 -0.50 -5.30 6.82
CA LEU A 61 0.51 -6.17 6.21
C LEU A 61 1.22 -7.04 7.26
N GLN A 62 1.52 -6.51 8.45
CA GLN A 62 2.11 -7.30 9.53
C GLN A 62 1.18 -8.41 10.04
N ALA A 63 -0.11 -8.11 10.23
CA ALA A 63 -1.07 -9.12 10.66
C ALA A 63 -1.22 -10.26 9.64
N LYS A 64 -1.06 -9.95 8.34
CA LYS A 64 -1.20 -10.91 7.24
C LYS A 64 0.09 -11.69 6.94
N HIS A 65 1.22 -11.00 6.87
CA HIS A 65 2.51 -11.56 6.42
C HIS A 65 3.48 -11.88 7.56
N GLY A 66 3.13 -11.52 8.79
CA GLY A 66 3.87 -11.84 10.01
C GLY A 66 4.88 -10.75 10.44
N MET A 67 5.24 -10.79 11.71
CA MET A 67 6.16 -9.83 12.35
C MET A 67 7.58 -9.87 11.79
N THR A 68 7.98 -10.97 11.13
CA THR A 68 9.31 -11.08 10.52
C THR A 68 9.38 -10.50 9.12
N ARG A 69 8.24 -10.08 8.54
CA ARG A 69 8.16 -9.61 7.15
C ARG A 69 7.60 -8.20 7.00
N SER A 70 6.85 -7.71 7.98
CA SER A 70 6.44 -6.31 8.07
C SER A 70 6.68 -5.80 9.49
N PHE A 71 7.64 -4.90 9.68
CA PHE A 71 8.10 -4.48 11.00
C PHE A 71 8.73 -3.09 11.00
N ASP A 72 8.76 -2.44 12.16
CA ASP A 72 9.55 -1.26 12.46
C ASP A 72 10.91 -1.62 13.09
#